data_AF-A0A7C1WD45-F1
#
_entry.id   AF-A0A7C1WD45-F1
#
_cell.length_a   1.000
_cell.length_b   1.000
_cell.length_c   1.000
_cell.angle_alpha   90.00
_cell.angle_beta   90.00
_cell.angle_gamma   90.00
#
_symmetry.space_group_name_H-M   'P 1'
#
loop_
_entity.id
_entity.type
_entity.pdbx_description
1 polymer ?
#
loop_
_entity_poly.entity_id
_entity_poly.type
_entity_poly.pdbx_seq_one_letter_code
_entity_poly.pdbx_strand_id
1 'polypeptide(L)'
;KNMGYVHTVETWLENKLVGGLYGITYKSAFFGESMFSKVSQASKTALINLILHLKENEFVLLDVQYMTEHLKMFGATPIDFNEFLDLLQKAYKKDCKF
;
A
#
# COMPACT_ATOMS: atom_id res chain seq x y z
N LYS A 1 21.65 2.20 -9.30
CA LYS A 1 21.47 0.76 -8.95
C LYS A 1 20.04 0.62 -8.39
N ASN A 2 19.19 -0.25 -8.93
CA ASN A 2 17.87 -0.50 -8.35
C ASN A 2 18.05 -1.29 -7.04
N MET A 3 17.52 -0.78 -5.93
CA MET A 3 17.63 -1.43 -4.61
C MET A 3 16.47 -2.39 -4.32
N GLY A 4 15.44 -2.43 -5.18
CA GLY A 4 14.34 -3.39 -5.08
C GLY A 4 13.28 -3.08 -4.02
N TYR A 5 13.23 -1.85 -3.50
CA TYR A 5 12.27 -1.45 -2.46
C TYR A 5 11.04 -0.72 -3.00
N VAL A 6 11.09 -0.18 -4.21
CA VAL A 6 9.99 0.59 -4.79
C VAL A 6 9.12 -0.34 -5.61
N HIS A 7 7.82 -0.33 -5.34
CA HIS A 7 6.83 -1.18 -6.00
C HIS A 7 5.68 -0.35 -6.54
N THR A 8 5.15 -0.74 -7.69
CA THR A 8 3.97 -0.16 -8.31
C THR A 8 2.86 -1.20 -8.37
N VAL A 9 1.61 -0.73 -8.23
CA VAL A 9 0.42 -1.52 -8.54
C VAL A 9 -0.37 -0.74 -9.57
N GLU A 10 -0.59 -1.35 -10.72
CA GLU A 10 -1.07 -0.66 -11.91
C GLU A 10 -2.45 -1.18 -12.33
N THR A 11 -3.33 -0.25 -12.69
CA THR A 11 -4.65 -0.58 -13.23
C THR A 11 -4.67 -0.28 -14.72
N TRP A 12 -4.90 -1.33 -15.51
CA TRP A 12 -4.92 -1.28 -16.97
C TRP A 12 -6.33 -1.54 -17.50
N LEU A 13 -6.75 -0.76 -18.51
CA LEU A 13 -8.00 -0.94 -19.24
C LEU A 13 -7.70 -0.76 -20.74
N GLU A 14 -8.04 -1.74 -21.56
CA GLU A 14 -7.81 -1.70 -23.02
C GLU A 14 -6.37 -1.29 -23.38
N ASN A 15 -5.38 -1.91 -22.72
CA ASN A 15 -3.94 -1.62 -22.88
C ASN A 15 -3.52 -0.18 -22.53
N LYS A 16 -4.34 0.57 -21.80
CA LYS A 16 -4.01 1.90 -21.27
C LYS A 16 -3.84 1.85 -19.77
N LEU A 17 -2.77 2.48 -19.28
CA LEU A 17 -2.57 2.71 -17.85
C LEU A 17 -3.52 3.82 -17.38
N VAL A 18 -4.58 3.41 -16.66
CA VAL A 18 -5.69 4.27 -16.24
C VAL A 18 -5.70 4.58 -14.74
N GLY A 19 -4.82 3.98 -13.96
CA GLY A 19 -4.66 4.29 -12.55
C GLY A 19 -3.56 3.44 -11.93
N GLY A 20 -3.27 3.70 -10.67
CA GLY A 20 -2.28 2.94 -9.94
C GLY A 20 -1.80 3.65 -8.68
N LEU A 21 -0.89 3.01 -7.99
CA LEU A 21 -0.18 3.55 -6.84
C LEU A 21 1.26 3.07 -6.84
N TYR A 22 2.09 3.75 -6.07
CA TYR A 22 3.43 3.26 -5.75
C TYR A 22 3.73 3.47 -4.27
N GLY A 23 4.68 2.67 -3.79
CA GLY A 23 5.15 2.76 -2.43
C GLY A 23 6.49 2.08 -2.25
N ILE A 24 6.95 2.12 -1.00
CA ILE A 24 8.22 1.54 -0.58
C ILE A 24 7.94 0.38 0.37
N THR A 25 8.60 -0.75 0.16
CA THR A 25 8.58 -1.87 1.10
C THR A 25 9.85 -1.90 1.91
N TYR A 26 9.71 -2.19 3.19
CA TYR A 26 10.83 -2.56 4.03
C TYR A 26 10.38 -3.61 5.04
N LYS A 27 11.05 -4.77 5.02
CA LYS A 27 10.63 -5.94 5.82
C LYS A 27 9.15 -6.24 5.53
N SER A 28 8.31 -6.44 6.55
CA SER A 28 6.88 -6.67 6.36
C SER A 28 6.03 -5.40 6.48
N ALA A 29 6.58 -4.22 6.15
CA ALA A 29 5.85 -2.96 6.06
C ALA A 29 5.84 -2.43 4.61
N PHE A 30 4.71 -1.86 4.21
CA PHE A 30 4.52 -1.12 2.97
C PHE A 30 4.13 0.31 3.29
N PHE A 31 4.86 1.28 2.74
CA PHE A 31 4.60 2.72 2.86
C PHE A 31 4.07 3.23 1.52
N GLY A 32 2.78 3.57 1.48
CA GLY A 32 2.14 4.15 0.30
C GLY A 32 2.55 5.61 0.14
N GLU A 33 3.09 5.96 -1.04
CA GLU A 33 3.57 7.32 -1.31
C GLU A 33 2.55 8.12 -2.12
N SER A 34 2.00 7.54 -3.19
CA SER A 34 1.01 8.24 -4.01
C SER A 34 0.16 7.29 -4.84
N MET A 35 -0.97 7.81 -5.31
CA MET A 35 -1.90 7.12 -6.19
C MET A 35 -2.46 8.10 -7.23
N PHE A 36 -2.87 7.57 -8.38
CA PHE A 36 -3.54 8.34 -9.42
C PHE A 36 -4.68 7.55 -10.05
N SER A 37 -5.65 8.26 -10.60
CA SER A 37 -6.80 7.69 -11.30
C SER A 37 -7.14 8.57 -12.50
N LYS A 38 -7.15 8.00 -13.71
CA LYS A 38 -7.59 8.65 -14.96
C LYS A 38 -9.03 8.31 -15.33
N VAL A 39 -9.54 7.20 -14.81
CA VAL A 39 -10.95 6.79 -14.92
C VAL A 39 -11.50 6.47 -13.54
N SER A 40 -12.82 6.44 -13.41
CA SER A 40 -13.48 6.10 -12.15
C SER A 40 -13.01 4.73 -11.64
N GLN A 41 -12.83 4.60 -10.33
CA GLN A 41 -12.43 3.38 -9.62
C GLN A 41 -11.04 2.80 -9.92
N ALA A 42 -10.23 3.36 -10.83
CA ALA A 42 -8.96 2.74 -11.19
C ALA A 42 -7.95 2.69 -10.03
N SER A 43 -7.80 3.79 -9.27
CA SER A 43 -6.93 3.81 -8.08
C SER A 43 -7.45 2.91 -6.95
N LYS A 44 -8.77 2.79 -6.81
CA LYS A 44 -9.45 1.85 -5.89
C LYS A 44 -9.10 0.40 -6.21
N THR A 45 -9.15 0.02 -7.50
CA THR A 45 -8.78 -1.33 -7.93
C THR A 45 -7.32 -1.63 -7.59
N ALA A 46 -6.41 -0.67 -7.79
CA ALA A 46 -5.01 -0.83 -7.40
C ALA A 46 -4.85 -1.01 -5.89
N LEU A 47 -5.55 -0.22 -5.08
CA LEU A 47 -5.49 -0.30 -3.62
C LEU A 47 -6.03 -1.64 -3.09
N ILE A 48 -7.15 -2.13 -3.60
CA ILE A 48 -7.69 -3.43 -3.19
C ILE A 48 -6.70 -4.55 -3.52
N ASN A 49 -6.12 -4.55 -4.73
CA ASN A 49 -5.14 -5.56 -5.12
C ASN A 49 -3.87 -5.47 -4.27
N LEU A 50 -3.40 -4.26 -3.94
CA LEU A 50 -2.31 -4.08 -2.98
C LEU A 50 -2.65 -4.74 -1.63
N ILE A 51 -3.81 -4.45 -1.05
CA ILE A 51 -4.21 -4.99 0.26
C ILE A 51 -4.25 -6.52 0.23
N LEU A 52 -4.83 -7.11 -0.83
CA LEU A 52 -4.88 -8.56 -0.99
C LEU A 52 -3.46 -9.15 -1.09
N HIS A 53 -2.62 -8.57 -1.94
CA HIS A 53 -1.23 -8.98 -2.12
C HIS A 53 -0.42 -8.91 -0.81
N LEU A 54 -0.54 -7.81 -0.08
CA LEU A 54 0.14 -7.62 1.20
C LEU A 54 -0.33 -8.66 2.24
N LYS A 55 -1.63 -8.97 2.27
CA LYS A 55 -2.19 -9.98 3.17
C LYS A 55 -1.70 -11.39 2.83
N GLU A 56 -1.67 -11.75 1.56
CA GLU A 56 -1.17 -13.05 1.08
C GLU A 56 0.32 -13.24 1.38
N ASN A 57 1.10 -12.16 1.32
CA ASN A 57 2.54 -12.15 1.64
C ASN A 57 2.81 -11.79 3.11
N GLU A 58 1.78 -11.86 3.95
CA GLU A 58 1.84 -11.71 5.41
C GLU A 58 2.50 -10.41 5.91
N PHE A 59 2.33 -9.31 5.16
CA PHE A 59 2.70 -7.99 5.62
C PHE A 59 1.90 -7.60 6.86
N VAL A 60 2.56 -6.86 7.76
CA VAL A 60 2.02 -6.47 9.07
C VAL A 60 1.45 -5.05 9.03
N LEU A 61 2.04 -4.17 8.22
CA LEU A 61 1.72 -2.76 8.20
C LEU A 61 1.58 -2.25 6.76
N LEU A 62 0.43 -1.67 6.45
CA LEU A 62 0.23 -0.78 5.30
C LEU A 62 0.03 0.63 5.86
N ASP A 63 1.05 1.46 5.72
CA ASP A 63 0.99 2.88 6.04
C ASP A 63 0.51 3.67 4.82
N VAL A 64 -0.54 4.47 5.01
CA VAL A 64 -1.14 5.32 3.96
C VAL A 64 -0.87 6.81 4.20
N GLN A 65 0.01 7.14 5.16
CA GLN A 65 0.49 8.48 5.55
C GLN A 65 -0.62 9.43 6.00
N TYR A 66 -1.44 9.91 5.06
CA TYR A 66 -2.52 10.86 5.31
C TYR A 66 -3.88 10.22 5.08
N MET A 67 -4.71 10.24 6.12
CA MET A 67 -6.08 9.74 6.02
C MET A 67 -6.92 10.62 5.10
N THR A 68 -7.62 10.00 4.15
CA THR A 68 -8.63 10.65 3.31
C THR A 68 -9.95 9.90 3.43
N GLU A 69 -11.07 10.55 3.12
CA GLU A 69 -12.38 9.87 3.09
C GLU A 69 -12.38 8.67 2.13
N HIS A 70 -11.61 8.77 1.04
CA HIS A 70 -11.43 7.66 0.10
C HIS A 70 -10.80 6.43 0.79
N LEU A 71 -9.74 6.62 1.59
CA LEU A 71 -9.03 5.55 2.28
C LEU A 71 -9.86 4.92 3.41
N LYS A 72 -10.66 5.72 4.11
CA LYS A 72 -11.59 5.23 5.15
C LYS A 72 -12.56 4.18 4.61
N MET A 73 -13.03 4.34 3.37
CA MET A 73 -13.92 3.35 2.72
C MET A 73 -13.28 1.97 2.54
N PHE A 74 -11.95 1.85 2.63
CA PHE A 74 -11.20 0.60 2.55
C PHE A 74 -10.79 0.04 3.90
N GLY A 75 -11.29 0.63 4.99
CA GLY A 75 -10.94 0.20 6.34
C GLY A 75 -9.63 0.79 6.87
N ALA A 76 -9.08 1.82 6.22
CA ALA A 76 -7.99 2.57 6.82
C ALA A 76 -8.51 3.30 8.07
N THR A 77 -7.86 3.06 9.20
CA THR A 77 -8.20 3.67 10.49
C THR A 77 -7.05 4.53 10.99
N PRO A 78 -7.32 5.72 11.56
CA PRO A 78 -6.28 6.42 12.29
C PRO A 78 -5.92 5.60 13.54
N ILE A 79 -4.63 5.48 13.79
CA ILE A 79 -4.07 4.86 14.99
C ILE A 79 -3.21 5.89 15.71
N ASP A 80 -3.01 5.72 17.02
CA ASP A 80 -2.08 6.57 17.73
C ASP A 80 -0.62 6.24 17.40
N PHE A 81 0.29 7.14 17.76
CA PHE A 81 1.70 6.99 17.43
C PHE A 81 2.35 5.77 18.11
N ASN A 82 1.92 5.39 19.31
CA ASN A 82 2.48 4.24 20.01
C ASN A 82 2.02 2.94 19.34
N GLU A 83 0.74 2.85 18.93
CA GLU A 83 0.22 1.73 18.16
C GLU A 83 0.94 1.58 16.81
N PHE A 84 1.21 2.70 16.13
CA PHE A 84 2.03 2.71 14.91
C PHE A 84 3.44 2.17 15.17
N LEU A 85 4.11 2.63 16.24
CA LEU A 85 5.45 2.16 16.60
C LEU A 85 5.46 0.66 16.91
N ASP A 86 4.44 0.15 17.58
CA ASP A 86 4.31 -1.29 17.87
C ASP A 86 4.14 -2.11 16.59
N LEU A 87 3.32 -1.65 15.63
CA LEU A 87 3.17 -2.29 14.33
C LEU A 87 4.46 -2.23 13.51
N LEU A 88 5.15 -1.08 13.52
CA LEU A 88 6.43 -0.90 12.83
C LEU A 88 7.51 -1.83 13.41
N GLN A 89 7.59 -1.96 14.74
CA GLN A 89 8.51 -2.89 15.39
C GLN A 89 8.19 -4.34 15.05
N LYS A 90 6.90 -4.72 15.02
CA LYS A 90 6.49 -6.07 14.58
C LYS A 90 6.90 -6.29 13.12
N ALA A 91 6.69 -5.29 12.27
CA ALA A 91 7.02 -5.39 10.86
C ALA A 91 8.53 -5.51 10.61
N TYR A 92 9.35 -4.79 11.38
CA TYR A 92 10.80 -4.85 11.29
C TYR A 92 11.38 -6.24 11.62
N LYS A 93 10.71 -7.00 12.49
CA LYS A 93 11.13 -8.35 12.92
C LYS A 93 10.81 -9.45 11.91
N LYS A 94 10.00 -9.17 10.87
CA LYS A 94 9.55 -10.15 9.90
C LYS A 94 10.07 -9.82 8.49
N ASP A 95 10.77 -10.77 7.89
CA ASP A 95 11.16 -10.67 6.48
C ASP A 95 10.01 -11.13 5.58
N CYS A 96 9.47 -10.21 4.79
CA CYS A 96 8.52 -10.50 3.72
C CYS A 96 9.12 -10.08 2.37
N LYS A 97 8.59 -10.68 1.30
CA LYS A 97 8.87 -10.25 -0.06
C LYS A 97 7.59 -9.68 -0.65
N PHE A 98 7.73 -8.57 -1.35
CA PHE A 98 6.69 -8.05 -2.21
C PHE A 98 6.68 -8.79 -3.54
#